data_AF-A0A6M3LPG8-F1
#
_entry.id   AF-A0A6M3LPG8-F1
#
_cell.length_a   1.000
_cell.length_b   1.000
_cell.length_c   1.000
_cell.angle_alpha   90.00
_cell.angle_beta   90.00
_cell.angle_gamma   90.00
#
_symmetry.space_group_name_H-M   'P 1'
#
loop_
_entity.id
_entity.type
_entity.pdbx_description
1 polymer ?
#
loop_
_entity_poly.entity_id
_entity_poly.type
_entity_poly.pdbx_seq_one_letter_code
_entity_poly.pdbx_strand_id
1 'polypeptide(L)'
;MKKEEIAKRIYDLGQAIKGLEDEKKELREELSGRMAVGDIVRFETPEGLYRAKKCPTFSTIMKSPEDILGIVGEDVFVASVKVSTEKLKELVSSQVFEMCIKAKDVPGDDVLKILKGGG
;
A
#
# COMPACT_ATOMS: atom_id res chain seq x y z
N MET A 1 34.75 9.16 24.65
CA MET A 1 33.52 9.88 24.24
C MET A 1 32.63 10.03 25.46
N LYS A 2 32.26 11.26 25.80
CA LYS A 2 31.34 11.54 26.91
C LYS A 2 29.91 11.21 26.47
N LYS A 3 29.04 10.79 27.40
CA LYS A 3 27.65 10.38 27.11
C LYS A 3 26.88 11.45 26.32
N GLU A 4 27.17 12.72 26.57
CA GLU A 4 26.57 13.88 25.86
C GLU A 4 26.96 13.94 24.38
N GLU A 5 28.22 13.61 24.04
CA GLU A 5 28.68 13.58 22.64
C GLU A 5 28.00 12.46 21.84
N ILE A 6 27.79 11.31 22.49
CA ILE A 6 27.07 10.18 21.89
C ILE A 6 25.60 10.55 21.66
N ALA A 7 24.93 11.16 22.65
CA ALA A 7 23.54 11.59 22.53
C ALA A 7 23.35 12.63 21.42
N LYS A 8 24.25 13.61 21.34
CA LYS A 8 24.24 14.62 20.26
C LYS A 8 24.40 13.95 18.89
N ARG A 9 25.35 13.02 18.75
CA ARG A 9 25.57 12.31 17.49
C ARG A 9 24.38 11.46 17.07
N ILE A 10 23.67 10.83 18.00
CA ILE A 10 22.42 10.09 17.71
C ILE A 10 21.34 11.05 17.19
N TYR A 11 21.17 12.22 17.82
CA TYR A 11 20.20 13.22 17.38
C TYR A 11 20.52 13.74 15.97
N ASP A 12 21.77 14.10 15.72
CA ASP A 12 22.22 14.62 14.42
C ASP A 12 22.00 13.58 13.31
N LEU A 13 22.30 12.30 13.58
CA LEU A 13 21.99 11.20 12.66
C LEU A 13 20.48 11.04 12.42
N GLY A 14 19.67 11.18 13.47
CA GLY A 14 18.21 11.15 13.34
C GLY A 14 17.66 12.27 12.45
N GLN A 15 18.20 13.48 12.56
CA GLN A 15 17.81 14.60 11.68
C GLN A 15 18.25 14.36 10.23
N ALA A 16 19.45 13.82 10.02
CA ALA A 16 19.94 13.48 8.68
C ALA A 16 19.07 12.41 8.01
N ILE A 17 18.70 11.35 8.74
CA ILE A 17 17.79 10.30 8.25
C ILE A 17 16.45 10.91 7.86
N LYS A 18 15.88 11.76 8.72
CA LYS A 18 14.60 12.43 8.44
C LYS A 18 14.68 13.27 7.16
N GLY A 19 15.75 14.05 6.98
CA GLY A 19 15.96 14.83 5.75
C GLY A 19 16.00 13.96 4.49
N LEU A 20 16.67 12.80 4.55
CA LEU A 20 16.71 11.84 3.45
C LEU A 20 15.34 11.18 3.19
N GLU A 21 14.55 10.95 4.24
CA GLU A 21 13.18 10.42 4.10
C GLU A 21 12.25 11.43 3.42
N ASP A 22 12.37 12.72 3.78
CA ASP A 22 11.62 13.81 3.18
C ASP A 22 12.00 13.99 1.70
N GLU A 23 13.30 14.04 1.36
CA GLU A 23 13.78 14.12 -0.02
C GLU A 23 13.34 12.91 -0.85
N LYS A 24 13.44 11.70 -0.29
CA LYS A 24 12.94 10.47 -0.93
C LYS A 24 11.44 10.56 -1.24
N LYS A 25 10.66 11.16 -0.35
CA LYS A 25 9.22 11.33 -0.55
C LYS A 25 8.95 12.30 -1.70
N GLU A 26 9.59 13.48 -1.70
CA GLU A 26 9.44 14.48 -2.76
C GLU A 26 9.82 13.92 -4.14
N LEU A 27 10.98 13.27 -4.25
CA LEU A 27 11.42 12.64 -5.50
C LEU A 27 10.47 11.55 -5.99
N ARG A 28 9.86 10.79 -5.06
CA ARG A 28 8.89 9.75 -5.40
C ARG A 28 7.60 10.36 -5.94
N GLU A 29 7.13 11.45 -5.35
CA GLU A 29 5.95 12.19 -5.82
C GLU A 29 6.21 12.83 -7.18
N GLU A 30 7.36 13.47 -7.37
CA GLU A 30 7.76 14.06 -8.65
C GLU A 30 7.83 13.00 -9.76
N LEU A 31 8.51 11.87 -9.51
CA LEU A 31 8.61 10.79 -10.48
C LEU A 31 7.24 10.17 -10.77
N SER A 32 6.43 9.93 -9.74
CA SER A 32 5.06 9.39 -9.91
C SER A 32 4.17 10.34 -10.73
N GLY A 33 4.29 11.66 -10.53
CA GLY A 33 3.53 12.67 -11.27
C GLY A 33 3.89 12.76 -12.76
N ARG A 34 5.13 12.40 -13.12
CA ARG A 34 5.61 12.40 -14.51
C ARG A 34 5.37 11.08 -15.27
N MET A 35 5.07 10.00 -14.56
CA MET A 35 4.84 8.69 -15.16
C MET A 35 3.35 8.43 -15.42
N ALA A 36 3.04 7.85 -16.57
CA ALA A 36 1.75 7.22 -16.83
C ALA A 36 1.67 5.83 -16.19
N VAL A 37 0.45 5.34 -15.97
CA VAL A 37 0.23 3.98 -15.47
C VAL A 37 0.79 2.97 -16.48
N GLY A 38 1.62 2.04 -16.00
CA GLY A 38 2.30 1.06 -16.83
C GLY A 38 3.71 1.46 -17.25
N ASP A 39 4.10 2.73 -17.12
CA ASP A 39 5.44 3.20 -17.45
C ASP A 39 6.50 2.52 -16.59
N ILE A 40 7.67 2.30 -17.20
CA ILE A 40 8.85 1.71 -16.56
C ILE A 40 10.06 2.60 -16.86
N VAL A 41 10.71 3.08 -15.80
CA VAL A 41 11.99 3.79 -15.88
C VAL A 41 13.08 2.87 -15.33
N ARG A 42 14.10 2.58 -16.13
CA ARG A 42 15.28 1.80 -15.70
C ARG A 42 16.41 2.74 -15.31
N PHE A 43 17.14 2.39 -14.27
CA PHE A 43 18.28 3.17 -13.79
C PHE A 43 19.34 2.27 -13.13
N GLU A 44 20.58 2.73 -13.11
CA GLU A 44 21.71 2.02 -12.50
C GLU A 44 22.12 2.70 -11.20
N THR A 45 22.48 1.89 -10.21
CA THR A 45 23.11 2.34 -8.97
C THR A 45 24.39 1.52 -8.74
N PRO A 46 25.25 1.94 -7.79
CA PRO A 46 26.41 1.13 -7.39
C PRO A 46 26.04 -0.30 -6.93
N GLU A 47 24.80 -0.53 -6.49
CA GLU A 47 24.30 -1.83 -6.05
C GLU A 47 23.68 -2.68 -7.18
N GLY A 48 23.62 -2.13 -8.41
CA GLY A 48 23.15 -2.80 -9.62
C GLY A 48 22.02 -2.07 -10.34
N LEU A 49 21.38 -2.78 -11.28
CA LEU A 49 20.26 -2.29 -12.08
C LEU A 49 18.94 -2.31 -11.29
N TYR A 50 18.18 -1.23 -11.41
CA TYR A 50 16.85 -1.07 -10.83
C TYR A 50 15.86 -0.56 -11.87
N ARG A 51 14.57 -0.72 -11.57
CA ARG A 51 13.48 -0.12 -12.33
C ARG A 51 12.40 0.43 -11.42
N ALA A 52 11.90 1.62 -11.75
CA ALA A 52 10.68 2.18 -11.20
C ALA A 52 9.52 1.86 -12.15
N LYS A 53 8.43 1.30 -11.64
CA LYS A 53 7.19 1.03 -12.39
C LYS A 53 6.00 1.67 -11.70
N LYS A 54 5.20 2.43 -12.44
CA LYS A 54 3.91 2.92 -11.93
C LYS A 54 2.84 1.86 -12.18
N CYS A 55 2.35 1.27 -11.10
CA CYS A 55 1.36 0.21 -11.16
C CYS A 55 -0.01 0.75 -10.77
N PRO A 56 -1.08 0.36 -11.49
CA PRO A 56 -2.43 0.59 -10.99
C PRO A 56 -2.60 -0.20 -9.71
N THR A 57 -3.30 0.38 -8.74
CA THR A 57 -3.85 -0.39 -7.63
C THR A 57 -5.35 -0.53 -7.81
N PHE A 58 -5.88 -1.65 -7.31
CA PHE A 58 -7.31 -1.87 -7.28
C PHE A 58 -7.72 -2.04 -5.82
N SER A 59 -8.72 -1.27 -5.43
CA SER A 59 -9.37 -1.38 -4.13
C SER A 59 -10.69 -2.09 -4.32
N THR A 60 -10.88 -3.17 -3.56
CA THR A 60 -12.16 -3.87 -3.48
C THR A 60 -13.09 -3.12 -2.54
N ILE A 61 -14.20 -2.58 -3.06
CA ILE A 61 -15.19 -1.89 -2.24
C ILE A 61 -16.30 -2.86 -1.83
N MET A 62 -16.51 -2.97 -0.52
CA MET A 62 -17.61 -3.72 0.07
C MET A 62 -18.94 -2.97 -0.15
N LYS A 63 -20.04 -3.71 -0.29
CA LYS A 63 -21.40 -3.14 -0.30
C LYS A 63 -21.73 -2.47 1.04
N SER A 64 -22.89 -1.81 1.12
CA SER A 64 -23.33 -1.21 2.38
C SER A 64 -23.46 -2.30 3.46
N PRO A 65 -23.30 -1.95 4.75
CA PRO A 65 -23.55 -2.87 5.86
C PRO A 65 -24.90 -3.57 5.77
N GLU A 66 -25.95 -2.85 5.37
CA GLU A 66 -27.32 -3.35 5.21
C GLU A 66 -27.43 -4.41 4.10
N ASP A 67 -26.79 -4.16 2.95
CA ASP A 67 -26.75 -5.11 1.84
C ASP A 67 -25.97 -6.37 2.22
N ILE A 68 -24.83 -6.22 2.91
CA ILE A 68 -24.01 -7.36 3.33
C ILE A 68 -24.77 -8.20 4.36
N LEU A 69 -25.40 -7.57 5.35
CA LEU A 69 -26.27 -8.24 6.32
C LEU A 69 -27.37 -9.05 5.61
N GLY A 70 -28.01 -8.49 4.59
CA GLY A 70 -29.02 -9.19 3.79
C GLY A 70 -28.47 -10.37 2.97
N ILE A 71 -27.19 -10.38 2.62
CA ILE A 71 -26.55 -11.45 1.84
C ILE A 71 -26.04 -12.59 2.73
N VAL A 72 -25.38 -12.27 3.86
CA VAL A 72 -24.71 -13.28 4.71
C VAL A 72 -25.53 -13.68 5.93
N GLY A 73 -26.57 -12.93 6.27
CA GLY A 73 -27.38 -13.13 7.46
C GLY A 73 -26.76 -12.53 8.74
N GLU A 74 -27.60 -12.35 9.76
CA GLU A 74 -27.25 -11.63 11.00
C GLU A 74 -26.10 -12.25 11.78
N ASP A 75 -26.12 -13.57 11.99
CA ASP A 75 -25.10 -14.27 12.77
C ASP A 75 -23.70 -14.13 12.16
N VAL A 76 -23.59 -14.29 10.83
CA VAL A 76 -22.34 -14.20 10.09
C VAL A 76 -21.86 -12.74 10.01
N PHE A 77 -22.79 -11.81 9.80
CA PHE A 77 -22.47 -10.38 9.74
C PHE A 77 -21.90 -9.89 11.07
N VAL A 78 -22.56 -10.17 12.20
CA VAL A 78 -22.11 -9.76 13.53
C VAL A 78 -20.76 -10.39 13.89
N ALA A 79 -20.53 -11.64 13.50
CA ALA A 79 -19.24 -12.31 13.68
C ALA A 79 -18.12 -11.62 12.87
N SER A 80 -18.42 -11.12 11.67
CA SER A 80 -17.45 -10.49 10.77
C SER A 80 -17.13 -9.03 11.12
N VAL A 81 -18.12 -8.22 11.52
CA VAL A 81 -17.96 -6.79 11.86
C VAL A 81 -16.98 -6.59 13.02
N LYS A 82 -16.91 -7.56 13.94
CA LYS A 82 -15.98 -7.53 15.07
C LYS A 82 -14.52 -7.79 14.67
N VAL A 83 -14.24 -8.29 13.45
CA VAL A 83 -12.95 -8.96 13.13
C VAL A 83 -12.36 -8.59 11.75
N SER A 84 -12.94 -7.65 10.99
CA SER A 84 -12.48 -7.12 9.68
C SER A 84 -12.93 -7.90 8.41
N THR A 85 -12.72 -7.28 7.24
CA THR A 85 -13.09 -7.79 5.91
C THR A 85 -12.37 -9.09 5.53
N GLU A 86 -11.14 -9.29 6.01
CA GLU A 86 -10.42 -10.55 5.83
C GLU A 86 -11.15 -11.70 6.52
N LYS A 87 -11.78 -11.45 7.66
CA LYS A 87 -12.55 -12.46 8.38
C LYS A 87 -13.85 -12.81 7.67
N LEU A 88 -14.52 -11.84 7.05
CA LEU A 88 -15.70 -12.13 6.24
C LEU A 88 -15.35 -13.09 5.09
N LYS A 89 -14.22 -12.88 4.41
CA LYS A 89 -13.73 -13.77 3.35
C LYS A 89 -13.50 -15.21 3.84
N GLU A 90 -13.13 -15.39 5.10
CA GLU A 90 -12.95 -16.71 5.72
C GLU A 90 -14.27 -17.36 6.15
N LEU A 91 -15.26 -16.56 6.55
CA LEU A 91 -16.53 -17.05 7.11
C LEU A 91 -17.57 -17.41 6.06
N VAL A 92 -17.43 -16.91 4.83
CA VAL A 92 -18.35 -17.20 3.72
C VAL A 92 -17.64 -17.82 2.53
N SER A 93 -18.38 -18.55 1.70
CA SER A 93 -17.83 -19.09 0.45
C SER A 93 -17.37 -17.95 -0.48
N SER A 94 -16.42 -18.23 -1.36
CA SER A 94 -15.89 -17.23 -2.29
C SER A 94 -16.99 -16.58 -3.15
N GLN A 95 -18.03 -17.34 -3.51
CA GLN A 95 -19.16 -16.83 -4.28
C GLN A 95 -20.02 -15.84 -3.47
N VAL A 96 -20.27 -16.13 -2.20
CA VAL A 96 -21.01 -15.23 -1.30
C VAL A 96 -20.19 -13.98 -0.97
N PHE A 97 -18.88 -14.12 -0.78
CA PHE A 97 -17.97 -12.99 -0.62
C PHE A 97 -17.98 -12.06 -1.83
N GLU A 98 -17.95 -12.62 -3.06
CA GLU A 98 -18.08 -11.83 -4.28
C GLU A 98 -19.41 -11.08 -4.38
N MET A 99 -20.51 -11.64 -3.84
CA MET A 99 -21.80 -10.95 -3.78
C MET A 99 -21.80 -9.76 -2.82
N CYS A 100 -20.99 -9.81 -1.76
CA CYS A 100 -20.82 -8.72 -0.78
C CYS A 100 -19.95 -7.56 -1.30
N ILE A 101 -19.32 -7.71 -2.47
CA ILE A 101 -18.46 -6.70 -3.09
C ILE A 101 -19.25 -5.92 -4.14
N LYS A 102 -19.08 -4.60 -4.19
CA LYS A 102 -19.80 -3.71 -5.11
C LYS A 102 -19.03 -3.45 -6.40
N ALA A 103 -17.70 -3.41 -6.31
CA ALA A 103 -16.82 -3.19 -7.43
C ALA A 103 -15.62 -4.11 -7.26
N LYS A 104 -15.48 -5.08 -8.18
CA LYS A 104 -14.39 -6.07 -8.13
C LYS A 104 -13.02 -5.38 -8.19
N ASP A 105 -12.96 -4.18 -8.78
CA ASP A 105 -11.76 -3.36 -8.89
C ASP A 105 -12.17 -1.88 -9.04
N VAL A 106 -12.09 -1.08 -7.98
CA VAL A 106 -12.10 0.39 -8.10
C VAL A 106 -10.65 0.85 -8.27
N PRO A 107 -10.34 1.71 -9.26
CA PRO A 107 -9.00 2.30 -9.35
C PRO A 107 -8.64 2.94 -8.01
N GLY A 108 -7.62 2.40 -7.35
CA GLY A 108 -6.99 3.03 -6.19
C GLY A 108 -5.91 4.02 -6.65
N ASP A 109 -5.25 4.66 -5.70
CA ASP A 109 -4.11 5.52 -6.00
C ASP A 109 -2.99 4.68 -6.64
N ASP A 110 -2.49 5.11 -7.80
CA ASP A 110 -1.37 4.45 -8.46
C ASP A 110 -0.15 4.40 -7.54
N VAL A 111 0.55 3.27 -7.51
CA VAL A 111 1.73 3.10 -6.65
C VAL A 111 2.98 2.96 -7.50
N LEU A 112 3.97 3.80 -7.19
CA LEU A 112 5.32 3.66 -7.72
C LEU A 112 6.06 2.54 -6.99
N LYS A 113 6.42 1.47 -7.70
CA LYS A 113 7.23 0.35 -7.20
C LYS A 113 8.66 0.45 -7.74
N ILE A 114 9.64 0.40 -6.85
CA ILE A 114 11.06 0.29 -7.21
C ILE A 114 11.48 -1.15 -7.01
N LEU A 115 11.98 -1.79 -8.07
CA LEU A 115 12.36 -3.20 -8.09
C LEU A 115 13.81 -3.33 -8.52
N LYS A 116 14.54 -4.23 -7.87
CA LYS A 116 15.90 -4.62 -8.28
C LYS A 116 15.83 -5.61 -9.45
N GLY A 117 16.70 -5.43 -10.44
CA GLY A 117 16.84 -6.34 -11.60
C GLY A 117 16.13 -5.87 -12.88
N GLY A 118 16.71 -6.25 -14.03
CA GLY A 118 16.24 -5.92 -15.37
C GLY A 118 15.41 -7.06 -15.98
N GLY A 119 14.10 -7.04 -15.73
CA GLY A 119 13.12 -7.72 -16.57
C GLY A 119 12.46 -6.76 -17.55
#